data_AF-A0A3B0Y2N0-F1
#
_entry.id   AF-A0A3B0Y2N0-F1
#
_cell.length_a   1.000
_cell.length_b   1.000
_cell.length_c   1.000
_cell.angle_alpha   90.00
_cell.angle_beta   90.00
_cell.angle_gamma   90.00
#
_symmetry.space_group_name_H-M   'P 1'
#
loop_
_entity.id
_entity.type
_entity.pdbx_description
1 polymer ?
#
loop_
_entity_poly.entity_id
_entity_poly.type
_entity_poly.pdbx_seq_one_letter_code
_entity_poly.pdbx_strand_id
1 'polypeptide(L)'
;MPGMTTESKNSAVEAPDLKHPDLFINRELSLLEFNRRVLAQARSPNVPLLERLRYLCISSTNLDEFFEIRAAGLKHKAELGALPGGPDNISPNEVLKAIHRVAKPLVADQYQLLNEELIPSLEEANIRFIRRLDWSKQQDAWLRNYFEESLWPVLSPLGLDPAHPFPHILNKSLNFIVSLEGKDAFGRRGGFAVVQAPRALPRLIQLPPEEAGNGPHDYVFLSSVIHAYVDDLFPGMKVTGCYQFRITRNSDLFVDEEEID
;
A
#
# COMPACT_ATOMS: atom_id res chain seq x y z
N MET A 1 -6.17 -78.88 -30.03
CA MET A 1 -6.55 -77.45 -30.05
C MET A 1 -7.19 -77.10 -28.71
N PRO A 2 -6.44 -76.63 -27.69
CA PRO A 2 -7.03 -76.04 -26.50
C PRO A 2 -7.23 -74.53 -26.72
N GLY A 3 -8.40 -74.03 -26.33
CA GLY A 3 -8.83 -72.65 -26.54
C GLY A 3 -7.95 -71.63 -25.82
N MET A 4 -7.52 -70.60 -26.56
CA MET A 4 -7.05 -69.34 -26.01
C MET A 4 -8.25 -68.62 -25.38
N THR A 5 -8.37 -68.71 -24.06
CA THR A 5 -9.13 -67.73 -23.27
C THR A 5 -8.35 -66.43 -23.29
N THR A 6 -8.75 -65.50 -24.15
CA THR A 6 -8.36 -64.10 -24.07
C THR A 6 -8.99 -63.49 -22.82
N GLU A 7 -8.24 -63.44 -21.72
CA GLU A 7 -8.55 -62.56 -20.60
C GLU A 7 -8.42 -61.12 -21.08
N SER A 8 -9.56 -60.51 -21.39
CA SER A 8 -9.68 -59.06 -21.51
C SER A 8 -9.42 -58.46 -20.13
N LYS A 9 -8.18 -58.04 -19.87
CA LYS A 9 -7.85 -57.14 -18.76
C LYS A 9 -8.63 -55.84 -18.96
N ASN A 10 -9.80 -55.79 -18.35
CA ASN A 10 -10.58 -54.58 -18.21
C ASN A 10 -9.75 -53.64 -17.32
N SER A 11 -9.01 -52.70 -17.93
CA SER A 11 -8.37 -51.61 -17.22
C SER A 11 -9.49 -50.68 -16.74
N ALA A 12 -10.11 -51.05 -15.62
CA ALA A 12 -10.96 -50.13 -14.88
C ALA A 12 -10.11 -48.90 -14.59
N VAL A 13 -10.46 -47.77 -15.19
CA VAL A 13 -9.88 -46.48 -14.84
C VAL A 13 -10.22 -46.27 -13.36
N GLU A 14 -9.23 -46.37 -12.49
CA GLU A 14 -9.40 -46.08 -11.07
C GLU A 14 -10.01 -44.70 -10.93
N ALA A 15 -11.09 -44.59 -10.14
CA ALA A 15 -11.74 -43.31 -9.93
C ALA A 15 -10.72 -42.34 -9.30
N PRO A 16 -10.60 -41.10 -9.80
CA PRO A 16 -9.60 -40.16 -9.31
C PRO A 16 -9.84 -39.88 -7.81
N ASP A 17 -8.76 -39.89 -7.03
CA ASP A 17 -8.82 -39.51 -5.61
C ASP A 17 -9.10 -38.00 -5.49
N LEU A 18 -10.36 -37.66 -5.25
CA LEU A 18 -10.83 -36.29 -5.14
C LEU A 18 -10.29 -35.55 -3.90
N LYS A 19 -9.57 -36.24 -3.01
CA LYS A 19 -8.91 -35.63 -1.84
C LYS A 19 -7.45 -35.32 -2.07
N HIS A 20 -6.92 -35.62 -3.26
CA HIS A 20 -5.53 -35.36 -3.57
C HIS A 20 -5.22 -33.84 -3.50
N PRO A 21 -4.23 -33.39 -2.72
CA PRO A 21 -3.96 -31.96 -2.51
C PRO A 21 -3.73 -31.16 -3.79
N ASP A 22 -3.09 -31.76 -4.79
CA ASP A 22 -2.81 -31.13 -6.10
C ASP A 22 -4.08 -30.75 -6.90
N LEU A 23 -5.26 -31.25 -6.50
CA LEU A 23 -6.54 -30.86 -7.11
C LEU A 23 -7.06 -29.50 -6.61
N PHE A 24 -6.44 -28.94 -5.57
CA PHE A 24 -6.89 -27.71 -4.93
C PHE A 24 -5.91 -26.55 -5.15
N ILE A 25 -6.49 -25.36 -5.39
CA ILE A 25 -5.73 -24.12 -5.44
C ILE A 25 -5.74 -23.50 -4.04
N ASN A 26 -4.58 -23.02 -3.59
CA ASN A 26 -4.52 -22.27 -2.34
C ASN A 26 -5.41 -21.03 -2.40
N ARG A 27 -6.33 -20.90 -1.44
CA ARG A 27 -7.30 -19.81 -1.35
C ARG A 27 -6.63 -18.43 -1.37
N GLU A 28 -5.54 -18.27 -0.62
CA GLU A 28 -4.90 -16.97 -0.44
C GLU A 28 -4.14 -16.54 -1.68
N LEU A 29 -3.50 -17.49 -2.38
CA LEU A 29 -2.92 -17.23 -3.69
C LEU A 29 -3.99 -16.93 -4.74
N SER A 30 -5.13 -17.62 -4.70
CA SER A 30 -6.26 -17.32 -5.59
C SER A 30 -6.81 -15.90 -5.38
N LEU A 31 -6.80 -15.37 -4.16
CA LEU A 31 -7.19 -13.97 -3.88
C LEU A 31 -6.20 -12.97 -4.45
N LEU A 32 -4.90 -13.27 -4.45
CA LEU A 32 -3.89 -12.43 -5.12
C LEU A 32 -4.08 -12.44 -6.64
N GLU A 33 -4.44 -13.57 -7.25
CA GLU A 33 -4.77 -13.64 -8.68
C GLU A 33 -6.05 -12.86 -9.02
N PHE A 34 -7.05 -12.88 -8.14
CA PHE A 34 -8.21 -12.01 -8.26
C PHE A 34 -7.78 -10.53 -8.26
N ASN A 35 -6.92 -10.12 -7.33
CA ASN A 35 -6.42 -8.75 -7.31
C ASN A 35 -5.63 -8.40 -8.58
N ARG A 36 -4.85 -9.34 -9.14
CA ARG A 36 -4.20 -9.16 -10.45
C ARG A 36 -5.21 -8.92 -11.57
N ARG A 37 -6.38 -9.56 -11.54
CA ARG A 37 -7.47 -9.30 -12.51
C ARG A 37 -8.09 -7.92 -12.34
N VAL A 38 -8.18 -7.41 -11.12
CA VAL A 38 -8.59 -6.02 -10.85
C VAL A 38 -7.57 -5.04 -11.43
N LEU A 39 -6.27 -5.28 -11.21
CA LEU A 39 -5.20 -4.47 -11.80
C LEU A 39 -5.23 -4.52 -13.34
N ALA A 40 -5.59 -5.65 -13.94
CA ALA A 40 -5.74 -5.75 -15.39
C ALA A 40 -6.81 -4.80 -15.96
N GLN A 41 -7.84 -4.43 -15.19
CA GLN A 41 -8.81 -3.41 -15.62
C GLN A 41 -8.16 -2.02 -15.71
N ALA A 42 -7.22 -1.70 -14.81
CA ALA A 42 -6.46 -0.45 -14.87
C ALA A 42 -5.50 -0.38 -16.08
N ARG A 43 -5.10 -1.53 -16.63
CA ARG A 43 -4.28 -1.62 -17.85
C ARG A 43 -5.10 -1.58 -19.14
N SER A 44 -6.41 -1.79 -19.07
CA SER A 44 -7.25 -1.94 -20.25
C SER A 44 -7.46 -0.58 -20.95
N PRO A 45 -7.10 -0.43 -22.23
CA PRO A 45 -7.36 0.81 -22.98
C PRO A 45 -8.86 1.02 -23.27
N ASN A 46 -9.68 -0.02 -23.10
CA ASN A 46 -11.14 0.06 -23.26
C ASN A 46 -11.83 0.66 -22.02
N VAL A 47 -11.10 0.90 -20.94
CA VAL A 47 -11.61 1.52 -19.71
C VAL A 47 -11.24 3.02 -19.75
N PRO A 48 -12.18 3.94 -19.48
CA PRO A 48 -11.87 5.36 -19.42
C PRO A 48 -10.73 5.68 -18.45
N LEU A 49 -9.91 6.68 -18.76
CA LEU A 49 -8.65 6.95 -18.05
C LEU A 49 -8.81 7.12 -16.52
N LEU A 50 -9.81 7.89 -16.08
CA LEU A 50 -10.07 8.06 -14.64
C LEU A 50 -10.58 6.78 -13.97
N GLU A 51 -11.33 5.95 -14.70
CA GLU A 51 -11.75 4.64 -14.21
C GLU A 51 -10.56 3.66 -14.14
N ARG A 52 -9.58 3.76 -15.06
CA ARG A 52 -8.32 3.01 -14.95
C ARG A 52 -7.56 3.38 -13.68
N LEU A 53 -7.42 4.68 -13.39
CA LEU A 53 -6.84 5.16 -12.14
C LEU A 53 -7.62 4.64 -10.92
N ARG A 54 -8.95 4.63 -10.99
CA ARG A 54 -9.79 4.08 -9.94
C ARG A 54 -9.55 2.60 -9.71
N TYR A 55 -9.44 1.78 -10.77
CA TYR A 55 -9.12 0.36 -10.65
C TYR A 55 -7.74 0.11 -10.02
N LEU A 56 -6.75 0.95 -10.33
CA LEU A 56 -5.46 0.90 -9.64
C LEU A 56 -5.62 1.15 -8.13
N CYS A 57 -6.39 2.17 -7.74
CA CYS A 57 -6.68 2.46 -6.33
C CYS A 57 -7.44 1.33 -5.63
N ILE A 58 -8.39 0.69 -6.32
CA ILE A 58 -9.12 -0.48 -5.81
C ILE A 58 -8.15 -1.65 -5.60
N SER A 59 -7.26 -1.92 -6.57
CA SER A 59 -6.25 -2.98 -6.45
C SER A 59 -5.34 -2.77 -5.22
N SER A 60 -4.92 -1.53 -4.95
CA SER A 60 -4.15 -1.18 -3.74
C SER A 60 -4.96 -1.37 -2.45
N THR A 61 -6.23 -0.95 -2.44
CA THR A 61 -7.13 -1.14 -1.28
C THR A 61 -7.36 -2.63 -0.97
N ASN A 62 -7.61 -3.44 -2.01
CA ASN A 62 -7.78 -4.89 -1.86
C ASN A 62 -6.50 -5.55 -1.32
N LEU A 63 -5.33 -5.05 -1.72
CA LEU A 63 -4.06 -5.58 -1.24
C LEU A 63 -3.84 -5.21 0.24
N ASP A 64 -4.20 -3.98 0.64
CA ASP A 64 -4.18 -3.58 2.04
C ASP A 64 -5.03 -4.53 2.89
N GLU A 65 -6.31 -4.73 2.51
CA GLU A 65 -7.23 -5.61 3.24
C GLU A 65 -6.71 -7.06 3.31
N PHE A 66 -6.14 -7.56 2.20
CA PHE A 66 -5.54 -8.89 2.17
C PHE A 66 -4.42 -9.04 3.23
N PHE A 67 -3.56 -8.03 3.40
CA PHE A 67 -2.52 -8.08 4.43
C PHE A 67 -3.07 -7.85 5.84
N GLU A 68 -4.09 -7.01 6.00
CA GLU A 68 -4.72 -6.73 7.29
C GLU A 68 -5.46 -7.95 7.87
N ILE A 69 -6.04 -8.78 7.02
CA ILE A 69 -6.89 -9.91 7.45
C ILE A 69 -6.22 -11.25 7.15
N ARG A 70 -5.95 -11.55 5.87
CA ARG A 70 -5.52 -12.89 5.44
C ARG A 70 -4.09 -13.19 5.86
N ALA A 71 -3.15 -12.32 5.51
CA ALA A 71 -1.75 -12.53 5.87
C ALA A 71 -1.54 -12.49 7.39
N ALA A 72 -2.31 -11.68 8.11
CA ALA A 72 -2.30 -11.65 9.57
C ALA A 72 -2.75 -12.99 10.18
N GLY A 73 -3.87 -13.56 9.73
CA GLY A 73 -4.34 -14.87 10.19
C GLY A 73 -3.33 -15.99 9.92
N LEU A 74 -2.68 -15.97 8.76
CA LEU A 74 -1.62 -16.94 8.43
C LEU A 74 -0.38 -16.80 9.31
N LYS A 75 0.03 -15.56 9.63
CA LYS A 75 1.14 -15.32 10.57
C LYS A 75 0.83 -15.88 11.94
N HIS A 76 -0.39 -15.65 12.44
CA HIS A 76 -0.82 -16.21 13.73
C HIS A 76 -0.79 -17.75 13.72
N LYS A 77 -1.33 -18.40 12.67
CA LYS A 77 -1.26 -19.86 12.51
C LYS A 77 0.18 -20.38 12.45
N ALA A 78 1.07 -19.66 11.77
CA ALA A 78 2.48 -20.00 11.69
C ALA A 78 3.20 -19.90 13.05
N GLU A 79 2.89 -18.88 13.86
CA GLU A 79 3.46 -18.69 15.20
C GLU A 79 3.03 -19.79 16.18
N LEU A 80 1.80 -20.29 16.05
CA LEU A 80 1.29 -21.43 16.82
C LEU A 80 1.84 -22.79 16.36
N GLY A 81 2.64 -22.83 15.29
CA GLY A 81 3.17 -24.07 14.73
C GLY A 81 2.08 -24.97 14.13
N ALA A 82 0.99 -24.38 13.62
CA ALA A 82 -0.12 -25.13 13.05
C ALA A 82 0.34 -25.99 11.86
N LEU A 83 -0.14 -27.22 11.83
CA LEU A 83 -0.02 -28.13 10.68
C LEU A 83 -0.76 -27.53 9.46
N PRO A 84 -0.53 -28.06 8.24
CA PRO A 84 -1.28 -27.62 7.06
C PRO A 84 -2.78 -27.57 7.33
N GLY A 85 -3.37 -26.40 7.12
CA GLY A 85 -4.76 -26.12 7.53
C GLY A 85 -5.77 -26.23 6.40
N GLY A 86 -5.35 -26.54 5.16
CA GLY A 86 -6.19 -26.48 3.97
C GLY A 86 -6.15 -27.75 3.11
N PRO A 87 -7.11 -27.91 2.16
CA PRO A 87 -7.19 -29.07 1.26
C PRO A 87 -5.96 -29.25 0.37
N ASP A 88 -5.20 -28.18 0.14
CA ASP A 88 -3.95 -28.15 -0.63
C ASP A 88 -2.74 -28.62 0.19
N ASN A 89 -2.90 -28.91 1.48
CA ASN A 89 -1.87 -29.44 2.38
C ASN A 89 -0.57 -28.60 2.46
N ILE A 90 -0.65 -27.30 2.16
CA ILE A 90 0.48 -26.37 2.24
C ILE A 90 0.55 -25.77 3.65
N SER A 91 1.74 -25.70 4.26
CA SER A 91 1.90 -25.13 5.60
C SER A 91 1.74 -23.60 5.61
N PRO A 92 1.28 -22.97 6.71
CA PRO A 92 1.15 -21.51 6.80
C PRO A 92 2.44 -20.74 6.46
N ASN A 93 3.60 -21.25 6.86
CA ASN A 93 4.91 -20.67 6.55
C ASN A 93 5.23 -20.69 5.05
N GLU A 94 4.86 -21.76 4.35
CA GLU A 94 5.03 -21.86 2.91
C GLU A 94 4.07 -20.94 2.16
N VAL A 95 2.82 -20.83 2.61
CA VAL A 95 1.85 -19.89 2.04
C VAL A 95 2.33 -18.45 2.21
N LEU A 96 2.86 -18.05 3.38
CA LEU A 96 3.41 -16.70 3.59
C LEU A 96 4.58 -16.39 2.64
N LYS A 97 5.48 -17.37 2.42
CA LYS A 97 6.58 -17.23 1.45
C LYS A 97 6.04 -17.08 0.02
N ALA A 98 5.03 -17.86 -0.34
CA ALA A 98 4.38 -17.79 -1.65
C ALA A 98 3.65 -16.45 -1.86
N ILE A 99 2.94 -15.95 -0.84
CA ILE A 99 2.31 -14.62 -0.82
C ILE A 99 3.35 -13.54 -1.10
N HIS A 100 4.49 -13.55 -0.40
CA HIS A 100 5.54 -12.56 -0.64
C HIS A 100 6.03 -12.58 -2.10
N ARG A 101 6.26 -13.78 -2.64
CA ARG A 101 6.71 -13.98 -4.03
C ARG A 101 5.70 -13.47 -5.06
N VAL A 102 4.39 -13.62 -4.81
CA VAL A 102 3.33 -13.19 -5.73
C VAL A 102 2.98 -11.71 -5.57
N ALA A 103 2.94 -11.20 -4.33
CA ALA A 103 2.57 -9.81 -4.05
C ALA A 103 3.66 -8.81 -4.48
N LYS A 104 4.95 -9.17 -4.35
CA LYS A 104 6.05 -8.28 -4.75
C LYS A 104 5.96 -7.80 -6.22
N PRO A 105 5.83 -8.68 -7.23
CA PRO A 105 5.66 -8.23 -8.61
C PRO A 105 4.32 -7.51 -8.83
N LEU A 106 3.24 -7.90 -8.13
CA LEU A 106 1.96 -7.19 -8.23
C LEU A 106 2.08 -5.71 -7.81
N VAL A 107 2.83 -5.42 -6.74
CA VAL A 107 3.10 -4.04 -6.31
C VAL A 107 4.01 -3.31 -7.30
N ALA A 108 5.03 -3.99 -7.86
CA ALA A 108 5.87 -3.41 -8.89
C ALA A 108 5.06 -3.02 -10.13
N ASP A 109 4.14 -3.88 -10.56
CA ASP A 109 3.23 -3.65 -11.67
C ASP A 109 2.32 -2.43 -11.43
N GLN A 110 1.82 -2.24 -10.20
CA GLN A 110 1.02 -1.07 -9.82
C GLN A 110 1.82 0.23 -9.98
N TYR A 111 3.06 0.26 -9.49
CA TYR A 111 3.93 1.44 -9.61
C TYR A 111 4.33 1.71 -11.06
N GLN A 112 4.63 0.67 -11.84
CA GLN A 112 4.96 0.82 -13.24
C GLN A 112 3.79 1.43 -14.00
N LEU A 113 2.59 0.85 -13.85
CA LEU A 113 1.37 1.34 -14.48
C LEU A 113 1.07 2.81 -14.09
N LEU A 114 1.24 3.15 -12.80
CA LEU A 114 1.01 4.52 -12.34
C LEU A 114 1.97 5.52 -12.99
N ASN A 115 3.27 5.24 -12.91
CA ASN A 115 4.31 6.21 -13.26
C ASN A 115 4.58 6.29 -14.77
N GLU A 116 4.54 5.15 -15.46
CA GLU A 116 4.94 5.06 -16.87
C GLU A 116 3.75 5.19 -17.84
N GLU A 117 2.52 4.95 -17.39
CA GLU A 117 1.33 5.01 -18.25
C GLU A 117 0.30 6.03 -17.74
N LEU A 118 -0.22 5.87 -16.52
CA LEU A 118 -1.37 6.66 -16.07
C LEU A 118 -1.06 8.13 -15.84
N ILE A 119 0.04 8.45 -15.14
CA ILE A 119 0.44 9.85 -14.92
C ILE A 119 0.69 10.57 -16.26
N PRO A 120 1.48 10.03 -17.21
CA PRO A 120 1.63 10.63 -18.53
C PRO A 120 0.31 10.81 -19.28
N SER A 121 -0.56 9.79 -19.31
CA SER A 121 -1.86 9.91 -19.99
C SER A 121 -2.78 10.95 -19.33
N LEU A 122 -2.72 11.11 -18.00
CA LEU A 122 -3.47 12.15 -17.30
C LEU A 122 -2.95 13.54 -17.66
N GLU A 123 -1.64 13.70 -17.77
CA GLU A 123 -1.02 14.96 -18.20
C GLU A 123 -1.44 15.34 -19.63
N GLU A 124 -1.46 14.39 -20.57
CA GLU A 124 -2.00 14.59 -21.93
C GLU A 124 -3.47 15.02 -21.93
N ALA A 125 -4.24 14.56 -20.94
CA ALA A 125 -5.63 14.96 -20.71
C ALA A 125 -5.78 16.27 -19.90
N ASN A 126 -4.69 17.01 -19.69
CA ASN A 126 -4.61 18.24 -18.87
C ASN A 126 -4.90 18.06 -17.38
N ILE A 127 -4.75 16.85 -16.84
CA ILE A 127 -4.80 16.55 -15.40
C ILE A 127 -3.38 16.31 -14.91
N ARG A 128 -2.78 17.31 -14.25
CA ARG A 128 -1.34 17.32 -13.96
C ARG A 128 -1.07 17.17 -12.48
N PHE A 129 -0.05 16.37 -12.14
CA PHE A 129 0.48 16.29 -10.78
C PHE A 129 1.84 17.01 -10.74
N ILE A 130 1.84 18.28 -10.35
CA ILE A 130 3.05 19.11 -10.41
C ILE A 130 4.02 18.67 -9.31
N ARG A 131 5.19 18.17 -9.73
CA ARG A 131 6.22 17.67 -8.80
C ARG A 131 6.93 18.84 -8.14
N ARG A 132 7.41 18.62 -6.91
CA ARG A 132 8.10 19.63 -6.09
C ARG A 132 9.25 20.34 -6.81
N LEU A 133 10.02 19.63 -7.62
CA LEU A 133 11.16 20.20 -8.36
C LEU A 133 10.74 21.09 -9.54
N ASP A 134 9.47 20.97 -9.95
CA ASP A 134 8.90 21.62 -11.13
C ASP A 134 7.97 22.80 -10.73
N TRP A 135 7.88 23.14 -9.44
CA TRP A 135 7.07 24.28 -8.98
C TRP A 135 7.63 25.61 -9.47
N SER A 136 6.77 26.46 -10.00
CA SER A 136 7.10 27.86 -10.27
C SER A 136 7.24 28.65 -8.96
N LYS A 137 7.87 29.83 -9.02
CA LYS A 137 7.96 30.72 -7.85
C LYS A 137 6.58 31.15 -7.33
N GLN A 138 5.60 31.34 -8.22
CA GLN A 138 4.24 31.66 -7.81
C GLN A 138 3.57 30.47 -7.09
N GLN A 139 3.74 29.25 -7.62
CA GLN A 139 3.19 28.04 -7.02
C GLN A 139 3.81 27.76 -5.65
N ASP A 140 5.12 27.89 -5.52
CA ASP A 140 5.84 27.73 -4.25
C ASP A 140 5.34 28.74 -3.20
N ALA A 141 5.21 30.02 -3.56
CA ALA A 141 4.69 31.05 -2.65
C ALA A 141 3.24 30.75 -2.21
N TRP A 142 2.40 30.29 -3.13
CA TRP A 142 1.03 29.90 -2.79
C TRP A 142 0.97 28.67 -1.88
N LEU A 143 1.76 27.64 -2.18
CA LEU A 143 1.84 26.40 -1.38
C LEU A 143 2.43 26.66 0.00
N ARG A 144 3.37 27.60 0.13
CA ARG A 144 3.91 28.08 1.39
C ARG A 144 2.81 28.69 2.26
N ASN A 145 2.01 29.60 1.71
CA ASN A 145 0.87 30.20 2.43
C ASN A 145 -0.16 29.13 2.80
N TYR A 146 -0.49 28.22 1.87
CA TYR A 146 -1.40 27.11 2.15
C TYR A 146 -0.88 26.21 3.29
N PHE A 147 0.43 25.93 3.31
CA PHE A 147 1.05 25.18 4.39
C PHE A 147 0.92 25.90 5.73
N GLU A 148 1.30 27.17 5.81
CA GLU A 148 1.26 27.96 7.04
C GLU A 148 -0.17 28.13 7.60
N GLU A 149 -1.15 28.38 6.73
CA GLU A 149 -2.52 28.65 7.15
C GLU A 149 -3.35 27.38 7.40
N SER A 150 -3.17 26.34 6.56
CA SER A 150 -4.05 25.16 6.56
C SER A 150 -3.40 23.89 7.11
N LEU A 151 -2.09 23.72 6.96
CA LEU A 151 -1.41 22.46 7.32
C LEU A 151 -0.66 22.56 8.64
N TRP A 152 0.19 23.56 8.82
CA TRP A 152 1.03 23.76 10.00
C TRP A 152 0.24 23.70 11.32
N PRO A 153 -0.94 24.32 11.47
CA PRO A 153 -1.70 24.28 12.73
C PRO A 153 -2.22 22.90 13.13
N VAL A 154 -2.34 21.97 12.17
CA VAL A 154 -2.88 20.63 12.39
C VAL A 154 -1.81 19.53 12.33
N LEU A 155 -0.56 19.88 12.03
CA LEU A 155 0.57 18.96 12.05
C LEU A 155 1.20 18.96 13.45
N SER A 156 1.21 17.79 14.09
CA SER A 156 1.83 17.61 15.39
C SER A 156 3.14 16.83 15.23
N PRO A 157 4.31 17.49 15.36
CA PRO A 157 5.58 16.79 15.40
C PRO A 157 5.76 16.13 16.77
N LEU A 158 6.19 14.87 16.76
CA LEU A 158 6.52 14.13 17.96
C LEU A 158 7.99 13.70 17.94
N GLY A 159 8.79 14.21 18.87
CA GLY A 159 10.17 13.78 19.04
C GLY A 159 10.25 12.30 19.44
N LEU A 160 11.19 11.58 18.82
CA LEU A 160 11.57 10.23 19.22
C LEU A 160 12.78 10.32 20.14
N ASP A 161 12.68 9.71 21.31
CA ASP A 161 13.81 9.52 22.20
C ASP A 161 13.87 8.06 22.70
N PRO A 162 15.05 7.60 23.14
CA PRO A 162 15.21 6.21 23.63
C PRO A 162 14.50 5.93 24.96
N ALA A 163 14.07 6.96 25.68
CA ALA A 163 13.48 6.83 27.00
C ALA A 163 11.96 6.59 26.95
N HIS A 164 11.31 6.94 25.83
CA HIS A 164 9.89 6.76 25.61
C HIS A 164 9.61 5.71 24.52
N PRO A 165 8.48 4.99 24.62
CA PRO A 165 8.08 4.05 23.58
C PRO A 165 7.82 4.78 22.25
N PHE A 166 8.03 4.06 21.14
CA PHE A 166 7.70 4.56 19.82
C PHE A 166 6.20 4.94 19.75
N PRO A 167 5.85 6.10 19.17
CA PRO A 167 4.47 6.57 19.16
C PRO A 167 3.50 5.63 18.50
N HIS A 168 2.25 5.71 18.96
CA HIS A 168 1.16 5.04 18.28
C HIS A 168 0.90 5.71 16.92
N ILE A 169 1.29 5.02 15.85
CA ILE A 169 0.99 5.43 14.48
C ILE A 169 -0.36 4.86 14.06
N LEU A 170 -1.22 5.73 13.53
CA LEU A 170 -2.52 5.36 12.97
C LEU A 170 -2.34 4.40 11.79
N ASN A 171 -3.19 3.37 11.73
CA ASN A 171 -3.17 2.41 10.61
C ASN A 171 -3.37 3.14 9.27
N LYS A 172 -2.69 2.76 8.20
CA LYS A 172 -2.81 3.31 6.84
C LYS A 172 -2.70 4.86 6.72
N SER A 173 -2.17 5.56 7.73
CA SER A 173 -1.95 7.01 7.65
C SER A 173 -0.64 7.34 6.94
N LEU A 174 -0.57 8.56 6.38
CA LEU A 174 0.67 9.14 5.87
C LEU A 174 1.43 9.75 7.03
N ASN A 175 2.67 9.30 7.22
CA ASN A 175 3.55 9.78 8.28
C ASN A 175 4.92 10.05 7.69
N PHE A 176 5.72 10.85 8.41
CA PHE A 176 7.08 11.19 8.04
C PHE A 176 8.00 10.95 9.22
N ILE A 177 9.13 10.29 8.98
CA ILE A 177 10.27 10.30 9.90
C ILE A 177 11.17 11.44 9.45
N VAL A 178 11.43 12.38 10.35
CA VAL A 178 12.28 13.55 10.14
C VAL A 178 13.55 13.36 10.96
N SER A 179 14.71 13.46 10.32
CA SER A 179 16.01 13.44 11.01
C SER A 179 16.43 14.87 11.32
N LEU A 180 16.89 15.10 12.56
CA LEU A 180 17.15 16.42 13.13
C LEU A 180 18.55 16.49 13.71
N GLU A 181 19.28 17.55 13.39
CA GLU A 181 20.55 17.92 14.01
C GLU A 181 20.42 19.20 14.83
N GLY A 182 21.23 19.32 15.89
CA GLY A 182 21.28 20.51 16.74
C GLY A 182 20.56 20.31 18.08
N LYS A 183 20.03 21.41 18.62
CA LYS A 183 19.28 21.41 19.88
C LYS A 183 18.00 22.21 19.70
N ASP A 184 16.91 21.73 20.28
CA ASP A 184 15.67 22.52 20.34
C ASP A 184 15.86 23.76 21.26
N ALA A 185 14.85 24.62 21.30
CA ALA A 185 14.82 25.80 22.18
C ALA A 185 14.96 25.45 23.69
N PHE A 186 14.81 24.18 24.07
CA PHE A 186 14.93 23.65 25.42
C PHE A 186 16.25 22.90 25.67
N GLY A 187 17.17 22.90 24.70
CA GLY A 187 18.49 22.28 24.83
C GLY A 187 18.51 20.76 24.63
N ARG A 188 17.39 20.13 24.25
CA ARG A 188 17.31 18.69 23.94
C ARG A 188 18.04 18.41 22.63
N ARG A 189 18.87 17.36 22.60
CA ARG A 189 19.61 16.97 21.39
C ARG A 189 18.64 16.47 20.32
N GLY A 190 18.84 16.93 19.09
CA GLY A 190 18.16 16.41 17.92
C GLY A 190 18.43 14.91 17.71
N GLY A 191 17.51 14.27 17.01
CA GLY A 191 17.59 12.86 16.66
C GLY A 191 16.58 12.56 15.55
N PHE A 192 15.43 12.00 15.93
CA PHE A 192 14.33 11.78 15.00
C PHE A 192 13.03 12.36 15.54
N ALA A 193 12.14 12.72 14.64
CA ALA A 193 10.77 13.07 14.96
C ALA A 193 9.82 12.39 13.98
N VAL A 194 8.60 12.12 14.43
CA VAL A 194 7.50 11.67 13.59
C VAL A 194 6.54 12.82 13.38
N VAL A 195 6.22 13.10 12.11
CA VAL A 195 5.15 14.01 11.74
C VAL A 195 4.01 13.19 11.15
N GLN A 196 2.83 13.25 11.78
CA GLN A 196 1.65 12.53 11.32
C GLN A 196 0.74 13.50 10.55
N ALA A 197 0.38 13.16 9.31
CA ALA A 197 -0.58 13.96 8.56
C ALA A 197 -2.01 13.49 8.90
N PRO A 198 -2.87 14.37 9.47
CA PRO A 198 -4.26 14.02 9.78
C PRO A 198 -5.01 13.45 8.56
N ARG A 199 -5.90 12.47 8.80
CA ARG A 199 -6.71 11.86 7.73
C ARG A 199 -7.73 12.82 7.11
N ALA A 200 -8.12 13.86 7.84
CA ALA A 200 -9.04 14.88 7.36
C ALA A 200 -8.44 15.77 6.25
N LEU A 201 -7.11 15.81 6.13
CA LEU A 201 -6.45 16.60 5.09
C LEU A 201 -6.58 15.93 3.72
N PRO A 202 -6.86 16.70 2.66
CA PRO A 202 -6.91 16.17 1.31
C PRO A 202 -5.52 15.68 0.89
N ARG A 203 -5.47 14.51 0.24
CA ARG A 203 -4.20 13.94 -0.29
C ARG A 203 -3.70 14.65 -1.54
N LEU A 204 -4.63 15.29 -2.26
CA LEU A 204 -4.38 16.08 -3.46
C LEU A 204 -4.90 17.49 -3.20
N ILE A 205 -4.04 18.47 -3.42
CA ILE A 205 -4.34 19.90 -3.27
C ILE A 205 -4.38 20.47 -4.68
N GLN A 206 -5.51 21.05 -5.07
CA GLN A 206 -5.63 21.72 -6.37
C GLN A 206 -4.97 23.10 -6.27
N LEU A 207 -4.09 23.40 -7.23
CA LEU A 207 -3.56 24.76 -7.38
C LEU A 207 -4.68 25.67 -7.94
N PRO A 208 -4.73 26.96 -7.57
CA PRO A 208 -5.77 27.88 -8.04
C PRO A 208 -5.77 27.96 -9.58
N PRO A 209 -6.85 27.52 -10.26
CA PRO A 209 -6.92 27.53 -11.73
C PRO A 209 -6.81 28.92 -12.36
N GLU A 210 -7.21 29.95 -11.63
CA GLU A 210 -7.21 31.35 -12.05
C GLU A 210 -5.81 31.99 -12.06
N GLU A 211 -4.85 31.40 -11.36
CA GLU A 211 -3.49 31.92 -11.27
C GLU A 211 -2.67 31.62 -12.53
N ALA A 212 -1.92 32.61 -13.00
CA ALA A 212 -1.18 32.51 -14.25
C ALA A 212 -0.13 31.38 -14.20
N GLY A 213 -0.17 30.49 -15.19
CA GLY A 213 0.73 29.33 -15.28
C GLY A 213 0.14 28.02 -14.75
N ASN A 214 -1.00 28.07 -14.05
CA ASN A 214 -1.74 26.89 -13.65
C ASN A 214 -2.73 26.45 -14.75
N GLY A 215 -2.97 25.15 -14.80
CA GLY A 215 -4.02 24.52 -15.58
C GLY A 215 -5.29 24.32 -14.74
N PRO A 216 -6.43 24.02 -15.39
CA PRO A 216 -7.70 23.80 -14.69
C PRO A 216 -7.68 22.61 -13.72
N HIS A 217 -6.78 21.64 -13.93
CA HIS A 217 -6.67 20.41 -13.16
C HIS A 217 -5.22 20.14 -12.73
N ASP A 218 -4.57 21.17 -12.19
CA ASP A 218 -3.25 21.02 -11.58
C ASP A 218 -3.36 20.68 -10.10
N TYR A 219 -2.71 19.59 -9.71
CA TYR A 219 -2.70 19.09 -8.35
C TYR A 219 -1.29 18.92 -7.82
N VAL A 220 -1.15 19.07 -6.51
CA VAL A 220 0.06 18.77 -5.76
C VAL A 220 -0.28 17.77 -4.66
N PHE A 221 0.57 16.76 -4.48
CA PHE A 221 0.41 15.81 -3.39
C PHE A 221 0.67 16.49 -2.04
N LEU A 222 -0.18 16.23 -1.06
CA LEU A 222 0.03 16.67 0.33
C LEU A 222 1.42 16.27 0.85
N SER A 223 1.90 15.09 0.47
CA SER A 223 3.24 14.64 0.86
C SER A 223 4.36 15.52 0.30
N SER A 224 4.19 16.08 -0.89
CA SER A 224 5.17 17.00 -1.48
C SER A 224 5.21 18.33 -0.74
N VAL A 225 4.04 18.85 -0.33
CA VAL A 225 3.92 20.09 0.45
C VAL A 225 4.55 19.92 1.83
N ILE A 226 4.19 18.86 2.55
CA ILE A 226 4.79 18.57 3.87
C ILE A 226 6.30 18.40 3.72
N HIS A 227 6.77 17.61 2.75
CA HIS A 227 8.21 17.43 2.55
C HIS A 227 8.93 18.73 2.19
N ALA A 228 8.28 19.70 1.55
CA ALA A 228 8.89 20.99 1.20
C ALA A 228 9.09 21.90 2.42
N TYR A 229 8.15 21.89 3.38
CA TYR A 229 8.11 22.86 4.47
C TYR A 229 8.17 22.26 5.88
N VAL A 230 8.44 20.95 6.00
CA VAL A 230 8.52 20.25 7.30
C VAL A 230 9.51 20.89 8.27
N ASP A 231 10.54 21.55 7.74
CA ASP A 231 11.58 22.25 8.51
C ASP A 231 11.01 23.32 9.44
N ASP A 232 9.90 23.96 9.05
CA ASP A 232 9.24 25.00 9.83
C ASP A 232 8.57 24.46 11.11
N LEU A 233 8.37 23.14 11.22
CA LEU A 233 7.86 22.49 12.43
C LEU A 233 8.94 22.36 13.52
N PHE A 234 10.21 22.61 13.20
CA PHE A 234 11.36 22.32 14.06
C PHE A 234 12.26 23.55 14.29
N PRO A 235 11.74 24.63 14.91
CA PRO A 235 12.51 25.83 15.14
C PRO A 235 13.75 25.56 16.03
N GLY A 236 14.90 26.09 15.60
CA GLY A 236 16.19 25.92 16.28
C GLY A 236 16.93 24.62 15.95
N MET A 237 16.31 23.70 15.21
CA MET A 237 16.95 22.48 14.73
C MET A 237 17.12 22.51 13.21
N LYS A 238 18.10 21.76 12.72
CA LYS A 238 18.31 21.56 11.28
C LYS A 238 17.73 20.22 10.87
N VAL A 239 16.79 20.22 9.93
CA VAL A 239 16.32 18.99 9.29
C VAL A 239 17.39 18.48 8.33
N THR A 240 17.73 17.19 8.42
CA THR A 240 18.71 16.52 7.56
C THR A 240 18.08 15.48 6.64
N GLY A 241 16.83 15.09 6.90
CA GLY A 241 16.09 14.20 6.02
C GLY A 241 14.62 14.09 6.42
N CYS A 242 13.77 13.80 5.44
CA CYS A 242 12.33 13.60 5.60
C CYS A 242 11.90 12.38 4.79
N TYR A 243 11.39 11.35 5.47
CA TYR A 243 11.11 10.05 4.86
C TYR A 243 9.65 9.68 5.12
N GLN A 244 8.88 9.60 4.04
CA GLN A 244 7.48 9.17 4.14
C GLN A 244 7.37 7.68 4.46
N PHE A 245 6.43 7.33 5.32
CA PHE A 245 6.11 5.95 5.65
C PHE A 245 4.63 5.78 5.99
N ARG A 246 4.18 4.54 5.86
CA ARG A 246 2.83 4.09 6.21
C ARG A 246 2.94 2.73 6.87
N ILE A 247 2.16 2.50 7.91
CA ILE A 247 2.06 1.20 8.57
C ILE A 247 0.70 0.59 8.27
N THR A 248 0.69 -0.70 7.99
CA THR A 248 -0.53 -1.52 7.91
C THR A 248 -0.54 -2.45 9.12
N ARG A 249 -1.58 -2.36 9.94
CA ARG A 249 -1.80 -3.22 11.12
C ARG A 249 -2.82 -4.30 10.78
N ASN A 250 -2.70 -5.46 11.41
CA ASN A 250 -3.77 -6.45 11.34
C ASN A 250 -5.08 -5.84 11.84
N SER A 251 -6.18 -6.34 11.30
CA SER A 251 -7.49 -6.08 11.90
C SER A 251 -7.57 -6.92 13.17
N ASP A 252 -7.92 -6.32 14.31
CA ASP A 252 -8.20 -7.03 15.58
C ASP A 252 -9.51 -7.83 15.49
N LEU A 253 -9.71 -8.54 14.38
CA LEU A 253 -10.80 -9.47 14.15
C LEU A 253 -10.36 -10.81 14.72
N PHE A 254 -10.63 -11.00 16.02
CA PHE A 254 -10.85 -12.33 16.55
C PHE A 254 -12.10 -12.87 15.85
N VAL A 255 -11.91 -13.58 14.75
CA VAL A 255 -13.00 -14.39 14.19
C VAL A 255 -13.01 -15.65 15.03
N ASP A 256 -14.07 -15.80 15.84
CA ASP A 256 -14.31 -17.03 16.58
C ASP A 256 -14.47 -18.16 15.55
N GLU A 257 -13.56 -19.15 15.56
CA GLU A 257 -13.60 -20.27 14.61
C GLU A 257 -14.83 -21.18 14.86
N GLU A 258 -15.63 -20.93 15.93
CA GLU A 258 -16.86 -21.65 16.29
C GLU A 258 -18.14 -21.19 15.55
N GLU A 259 -18.12 -20.09 14.78
CA GLU A 259 -19.30 -19.66 13.98
C GLU A 259 -19.35 -20.26 12.55
N ILE A 260 -18.48 -21.23 12.24
CA ILE A 260 -18.46 -21.92 10.95
C ILE A 260 -18.66 -23.43 11.17
N ASP A 261 -19.85 -23.81 11.63
CA ASP A 261 -20.37 -25.19 11.54
C ASP A 261 -21.79 -25.19 10.93
#